data_AF-A0A8T0S6X8-F1
#
_entry.id   AF-A0A8T0S6X8-F1
#
_cell.length_a   1.000
_cell.length_b   1.000
_cell.length_c   1.000
_cell.angle_alpha   90.00
_cell.angle_beta   90.00
_cell.angle_gamma   90.00
#
_symmetry.space_group_name_H-M   'P 1'
#
loop_
_entity.id
_entity.type
_entity.pdbx_description
1 polymer ?
#
loop_
_entity_poly.entity_id
_entity_poly.type
_entity_poly.pdbx_seq_one_letter_code
_entity_poly.pdbx_strand_id
1 'polypeptide(L)'
;MGRRRSGRRRAAAVDVEPRGSGTPDDDSPVDPSGGSTHQQNSSGHEAAPSLSQQTVEEETPSPPPQDTRALRRRLLALIRRFYLDAISRLPTADLRATLGRGLLAGGYCFGPLHPVHNIIANSVWYADAFPLRPADRIELDVLSSQATDRAARRSLDGLVACLLRICPLLSPADALCQLNRSRADLRVAVASVQRAKPSLLRAAGPEVVKSAFQEAAEAARHPTPAAFALFASSLLPGVERHVSRLLVSKGGGLSSLDIRRLSSVLLPYPVPNEPCRSVLVPSPKVSQCISGRKRCVTKWYKCLLEIADAALCKFNRQTGLHYELHTMYGESLLDDEDYNEYFHINFIAQPKEDHHHSSSSGVGSGHRLFFFAEASPPRKDFREEDISICCPIESSAGDIDNCHACLMNRQKINHPAVEPVYHTHVLRFGEQCCEIGAVDHEWDFRPALGVDFLCFDSDRDYGLLEYLHNFFARIDAYCSNLDADKN
;
A
#
# COMPACT_ATOMS: atom_id res chain seq x y z
N MET A 1 9.92 2.39 -64.63
CA MET A 1 11.37 2.50 -64.89
C MET A 1 11.96 3.60 -64.01
N GLY A 2 13.12 3.37 -63.38
CA GLY A 2 14.13 4.40 -63.06
C GLY A 2 13.86 5.36 -61.89
N ARG A 3 14.85 5.78 -61.08
CA ARG A 3 16.27 5.35 -60.94
C ARG A 3 16.67 5.37 -59.46
N ARG A 4 17.63 4.53 -59.07
CA ARG A 4 18.30 4.57 -57.75
C ARG A 4 19.17 5.83 -57.60
N ARG A 5 19.29 6.36 -56.38
CA ARG A 5 20.54 6.98 -55.87
C ARG A 5 20.75 6.55 -54.41
N SER A 6 21.99 6.22 -54.06
CA SER A 6 22.39 5.75 -52.72
C SER A 6 23.19 6.83 -51.97
N GLY A 7 22.82 7.12 -50.73
CA GLY A 7 23.67 7.86 -49.78
C GLY A 7 24.34 6.90 -48.80
N ARG A 8 25.65 7.07 -48.54
CA ARG A 8 26.45 6.15 -47.70
C ARG A 8 27.45 6.92 -46.83
N ARG A 9 27.15 7.10 -45.55
CA ARG A 9 28.08 7.50 -44.48
C ARG A 9 27.75 6.64 -43.25
N ARG A 10 28.61 5.65 -42.93
CA ARG A 10 29.78 5.76 -42.04
C ARG A 10 29.35 5.95 -40.58
N ALA A 11 29.26 4.83 -39.87
CA ALA A 11 29.37 4.81 -38.41
C ALA A 11 30.82 5.11 -37.98
N ALA A 12 30.98 5.58 -36.75
CA ALA A 12 32.26 5.60 -36.04
C ALA A 12 32.05 4.84 -34.72
N ALA A 13 32.79 3.75 -34.53
CA ALA A 13 32.97 3.14 -33.22
C ALA A 13 34.16 3.81 -32.53
N VAL A 14 34.17 3.81 -31.19
CA VAL A 14 35.32 4.19 -30.38
C VAL A 14 35.56 3.07 -29.40
N ASP A 15 36.50 2.18 -29.75
CA ASP A 15 37.02 1.17 -28.84
C ASP A 15 37.97 1.82 -27.82
N VAL A 16 37.92 1.38 -26.56
CA VAL A 16 38.93 1.68 -25.55
C VAL A 16 39.30 0.36 -24.85
N GLU A 17 40.46 -0.17 -25.20
CA GLU A 17 41.06 -1.39 -24.60
C GLU A 17 42.23 -1.01 -23.66
N PRO A 18 42.62 -1.89 -22.71
CA PRO A 18 43.25 -1.45 -21.45
C PRO A 18 44.75 -1.78 -21.30
N ARG A 19 45.39 -1.11 -20.31
CA ARG A 19 46.56 -1.52 -19.48
C ARG A 19 46.89 -0.35 -18.51
N GLY A 20 47.48 -0.53 -17.32
CA GLY A 20 47.82 -1.76 -16.59
C GLY A 20 48.74 -1.48 -15.37
N SER A 21 48.54 -2.20 -14.27
CA SER A 21 49.45 -2.49 -13.12
C SER A 21 50.64 -1.56 -12.79
N GLY A 22 50.71 -1.07 -11.55
CA GLY A 22 51.93 -0.48 -10.96
C GLY A 22 51.88 -0.22 -9.43
N THR A 23 52.66 -1.01 -8.68
CA THR A 23 53.18 -0.79 -7.30
C THR A 23 54.72 -0.87 -7.38
N PRO A 24 55.56 -0.67 -6.32
CA PRO A 24 55.35 -0.37 -4.88
C PRO A 24 55.89 1.05 -4.53
N ASP A 25 56.41 1.47 -3.36
CA ASP A 25 56.75 0.96 -1.98
C ASP A 25 56.24 2.03 -0.96
N ASP A 26 55.91 1.78 0.31
CA ASP A 26 56.67 1.40 1.54
C ASP A 26 57.66 2.46 2.09
N ASP A 27 57.37 2.99 3.29
CA ASP A 27 58.33 3.42 4.32
C ASP A 27 57.61 3.90 5.62
N SER A 28 58.19 3.60 6.78
CA SER A 28 57.88 4.14 8.12
C SER A 28 59.20 4.21 8.89
N PRO A 29 59.38 5.09 9.92
CA PRO A 29 59.54 4.52 11.28
C PRO A 29 59.37 5.46 12.52
N VAL A 30 59.52 4.84 13.71
CA VAL A 30 59.94 5.38 15.04
C VAL A 30 58.91 6.04 15.99
N ASP A 31 58.56 5.28 17.04
CA ASP A 31 58.30 5.75 18.43
C ASP A 31 59.63 5.85 19.21
N PRO A 32 59.74 6.67 20.29
CA PRO A 32 60.09 6.04 21.58
C PRO A 32 59.52 6.70 22.85
N SER A 33 58.74 5.90 23.60
CA SER A 33 58.99 5.48 25.00
C SER A 33 59.31 6.49 26.14
N GLY A 34 58.51 6.42 27.22
CA GLY A 34 58.90 6.72 28.62
C GLY A 34 58.34 8.01 29.23
N GLY A 35 58.13 8.12 30.55
CA GLY A 35 58.18 7.08 31.58
C GLY A 35 58.19 7.59 33.05
N SER A 36 57.12 7.27 33.80
CA SER A 36 57.10 6.97 35.26
C SER A 36 57.25 8.07 36.36
N THR A 37 56.32 7.97 37.34
CA THR A 37 56.46 8.13 38.83
C THR A 37 56.64 9.47 39.59
N HIS A 38 55.65 9.70 40.47
CA HIS A 38 55.73 10.03 41.93
C HIS A 38 55.96 11.45 42.50
N GLN A 39 55.27 11.66 43.65
CA GLN A 39 55.60 12.54 44.81
C GLN A 39 55.50 14.07 44.64
N GLN A 40 55.22 14.89 45.67
CA GLN A 40 54.45 14.72 46.92
C GLN A 40 54.12 16.12 47.52
N ASN A 41 53.16 16.19 48.46
CA ASN A 41 52.99 17.18 49.54
C ASN A 41 53.20 18.70 49.30
N SER A 42 52.15 19.50 49.58
CA SER A 42 52.27 20.64 50.52
C SER A 42 50.91 21.04 51.10
N SER A 43 50.89 21.51 52.34
CA SER A 43 49.67 21.79 53.15
C SER A 43 49.27 23.27 53.20
N GLY A 44 47.97 23.55 53.35
CA GLY A 44 47.46 24.86 53.77
C GLY A 44 46.06 24.74 54.38
N HIS A 45 45.86 25.28 55.59
CA HIS A 45 44.55 25.45 56.20
C HIS A 45 43.99 26.84 55.86
N GLU A 46 42.68 26.94 55.62
CA GLU A 46 41.83 27.93 56.31
C GLU A 46 40.33 27.59 56.15
N ALA A 47 39.45 28.36 56.79
CA ALA A 47 38.06 27.97 57.05
C ALA A 47 37.04 28.43 55.98
N ALA A 48 35.84 27.84 56.03
CA ALA A 48 34.73 28.11 55.11
C ALA A 48 34.11 29.52 55.31
N PRO A 49 33.33 30.01 54.32
CA PRO A 49 31.92 29.60 54.30
C PRO A 49 31.42 29.08 52.95
N SER A 50 30.25 28.44 52.99
CA SER A 50 29.57 27.79 51.87
C SER A 50 29.08 28.76 50.78
N LEU A 51 29.36 28.44 49.52
CA LEU A 51 28.47 28.74 48.39
C LEU A 51 28.16 27.45 47.63
N SER A 52 26.89 27.24 47.31
CA SER A 52 26.40 26.11 46.53
C SER A 52 26.75 26.29 45.05
N GLN A 53 27.78 25.57 44.58
CA GLN A 53 28.02 25.44 43.14
C GLN A 53 26.95 24.54 42.53
N GLN A 54 26.07 25.13 41.70
CA GLN A 54 25.29 24.36 40.74
C GLN A 54 26.25 23.85 39.67
N THR A 55 26.57 22.57 39.68
CA THR A 55 27.04 21.89 38.47
C THR A 55 25.91 21.95 37.45
N VAL A 56 26.06 22.82 36.45
CA VAL A 56 25.27 22.75 35.23
C VAL A 56 25.71 21.48 34.53
N GLU A 57 24.90 20.43 34.64
CA GLU A 57 25.06 19.26 33.77
C GLU A 57 24.78 19.71 32.34
N GLU A 58 25.78 19.56 31.48
CA GLU A 58 25.70 19.93 30.07
C GLU A 58 24.77 18.93 29.36
N GLU A 59 23.48 19.26 29.28
CA GLU A 59 22.50 18.48 28.53
C GLU A 59 22.96 18.37 27.08
N THR A 60 23.54 17.22 26.71
CA THR A 60 23.79 16.86 25.31
C THR A 60 22.48 17.06 24.54
N PRO A 61 22.44 17.97 23.54
CA PRO A 61 21.19 18.43 22.98
C PRO A 61 20.42 17.25 22.40
N SER A 62 19.20 17.03 22.90
CA SER A 62 18.32 15.98 22.39
C SER A 62 18.19 16.11 20.88
N PRO A 63 18.31 15.03 20.10
CA PRO A 63 18.19 15.10 18.64
C PRO A 63 16.86 15.77 18.27
N PRO A 64 16.84 16.67 17.27
CA PRO A 64 15.67 17.50 16.99
C PRO A 64 14.42 16.63 16.79
N PRO A 65 13.25 17.05 17.32
CA PRO A 65 12.03 16.23 17.28
C PRO A 65 11.76 15.72 15.86
N GLN A 66 11.88 14.41 15.67
CA GLN A 66 11.67 13.82 14.34
C GLN A 66 10.22 14.05 13.94
N ASP A 67 10.00 14.70 12.78
CA ASP A 67 8.66 15.02 12.33
C ASP A 67 7.83 13.73 12.14
N THR A 68 6.95 13.48 13.11
CA THR A 68 6.05 12.32 13.11
C THR A 68 5.12 12.33 11.91
N ARG A 69 4.88 13.50 11.29
CA ARG A 69 4.12 13.66 10.04
C ARG A 69 4.90 13.11 8.85
N ALA A 70 6.16 13.51 8.66
CA ALA A 70 7.06 12.94 7.66
C ALA A 70 7.28 11.42 7.87
N LEU A 71 7.51 10.98 9.10
CA LEU A 71 7.63 9.56 9.44
C LEU A 71 6.37 8.75 9.10
N ARG A 72 5.17 9.31 9.35
CA ARG A 72 3.90 8.69 8.97
C ARG A 72 3.68 8.69 7.46
N ARG A 73 3.97 9.80 6.75
CA ARG A 73 3.89 9.89 5.28
C ARG A 73 4.76 8.84 4.59
N ARG A 74 6.04 8.72 4.99
CA ARG A 74 6.99 7.72 4.46
C ARG A 74 6.51 6.29 4.71
N LEU A 75 5.95 5.99 5.88
CA LEU A 75 5.38 4.67 6.16
C LEU A 75 4.15 4.38 5.28
N LEU A 76 3.25 5.34 5.06
CA LEU A 76 2.10 5.16 4.18
C LEU A 76 2.53 4.93 2.72
N ALA A 77 3.54 5.66 2.22
CA ALA A 77 4.11 5.43 0.89
C ALA A 77 4.73 4.02 0.76
N LEU A 78 5.49 3.58 1.76
CA LEU A 78 6.08 2.24 1.79
C LEU A 78 5.02 1.12 1.88
N ILE A 79 3.98 1.31 2.69
CA ILE A 79 2.89 0.32 2.83
C ILE A 79 2.05 0.26 1.54
N ARG A 80 1.77 1.40 0.87
CA ARG A 80 1.14 1.40 -0.47
C ARG A 80 1.97 0.59 -1.47
N ARG A 81 3.31 0.72 -1.46
CA ARG A 81 4.19 -0.11 -2.30
C ARG A 81 4.07 -1.60 -1.98
N PHE A 82 3.93 -1.99 -0.71
CA PHE A 82 3.68 -3.39 -0.34
C PHE A 82 2.31 -3.91 -0.82
N TYR A 83 1.28 -3.06 -0.87
CA TYR A 83 0.00 -3.41 -1.49
C TYR A 83 0.13 -3.60 -3.01
N LEU A 84 0.83 -2.72 -3.71
CA LEU A 84 1.07 -2.85 -5.16
C LEU A 84 1.92 -4.09 -5.52
N ASP A 85 2.92 -4.43 -4.70
CA ASP A 85 3.71 -5.66 -4.79
C ASP A 85 2.87 -6.92 -4.45
N ALA A 86 1.94 -6.83 -3.51
CA ALA A 86 1.00 -7.93 -3.23
C ALA A 86 0.02 -8.15 -4.39
N ILE A 87 -0.62 -7.08 -4.88
CA ILE A 87 -1.57 -7.11 -6.01
C ILE A 87 -0.89 -7.68 -7.25
N SER A 88 0.27 -7.14 -7.64
CA SER A 88 1.00 -7.60 -8.83
C SER A 88 1.50 -9.05 -8.76
N ARG A 89 1.43 -9.72 -7.60
CA ARG A 89 1.67 -11.16 -7.45
C ARG A 89 0.42 -12.04 -7.52
N LEU A 90 -0.80 -11.49 -7.36
CA LEU A 90 -2.03 -12.29 -7.32
C LEU A 90 -2.52 -12.67 -8.73
N PRO A 91 -3.05 -13.88 -8.97
CA PRO A 91 -3.62 -14.25 -10.27
C PRO A 91 -4.89 -13.42 -10.58
N THR A 92 -5.07 -13.01 -11.83
CA THR A 92 -6.11 -12.05 -12.25
C THR A 92 -7.53 -12.51 -11.91
N ALA A 93 -7.86 -13.78 -12.17
CA ALA A 93 -9.18 -14.32 -11.93
C ALA A 93 -9.53 -14.33 -10.43
N ASP A 94 -8.68 -14.91 -9.59
CA ASP A 94 -8.91 -14.99 -8.14
C ASP A 94 -8.90 -13.59 -7.49
N LEU A 95 -8.05 -12.67 -7.98
CA LEU A 95 -8.03 -11.27 -7.54
C LEU A 95 -9.39 -10.60 -7.74
N ARG A 96 -9.92 -10.66 -8.96
CA ARG A 96 -11.19 -10.00 -9.32
C ARG A 96 -12.39 -10.70 -8.66
N ALA A 97 -12.41 -12.03 -8.62
CA ALA A 97 -13.57 -12.79 -8.16
C ALA A 97 -13.74 -12.85 -6.63
N THR A 98 -12.64 -12.85 -5.84
CA THR A 98 -12.70 -13.01 -4.37
C THR A 98 -11.64 -12.23 -3.60
N LEU A 99 -10.37 -12.30 -4.01
CA LEU A 99 -9.26 -11.83 -3.17
C LEU A 99 -9.19 -10.29 -3.07
N GLY A 100 -9.74 -9.55 -4.04
CA GLY A 100 -9.84 -8.08 -3.97
C GLY A 100 -10.65 -7.59 -2.77
N ARG A 101 -11.78 -8.26 -2.45
CA ARG A 101 -12.51 -8.01 -1.20
C ARG A 101 -11.68 -8.41 0.02
N GLY A 102 -11.02 -9.57 -0.02
CA GLY A 102 -10.13 -10.03 1.03
C GLY A 102 -9.04 -9.02 1.37
N LEU A 103 -8.38 -8.47 0.34
CA LEU A 103 -7.31 -7.50 0.42
C LEU A 103 -7.74 -6.16 1.04
N LEU A 104 -8.93 -5.67 0.68
CA LEU A 104 -9.45 -4.38 1.15
C LEU A 104 -10.14 -4.46 2.52
N ALA A 105 -10.66 -5.63 2.91
CA ALA A 105 -11.38 -5.85 4.17
C ALA A 105 -10.50 -6.42 5.30
N GLY A 106 -9.60 -7.37 4.99
CA GLY A 106 -8.78 -8.08 5.98
C GLY A 106 -7.30 -8.26 5.65
N GLY A 107 -6.88 -7.97 4.41
CA GLY A 107 -5.51 -8.10 3.92
C GLY A 107 -4.52 -7.06 4.45
N TYR A 108 -4.49 -6.82 5.76
CA TYR A 108 -3.57 -5.88 6.39
C TYR A 108 -2.13 -6.41 6.47
N CYS A 109 -1.14 -5.52 6.49
CA CYS A 109 0.27 -5.90 6.38
C CYS A 109 0.97 -6.29 7.69
N PHE A 110 0.28 -6.18 8.83
CA PHE A 110 0.76 -6.70 10.12
C PHE A 110 0.50 -8.21 10.26
N GLY A 111 1.38 -8.89 10.99
CA GLY A 111 1.35 -10.35 11.14
C GLY A 111 2.76 -10.95 11.34
N PRO A 112 2.87 -12.29 11.45
CA PRO A 112 4.12 -13.00 11.68
C PRO A 112 5.00 -13.18 10.43
N LEU A 113 4.58 -12.72 9.24
CA LEU A 113 5.36 -12.78 8.00
C LEU A 113 5.93 -11.40 7.61
N HIS A 114 6.66 -11.34 6.49
CA HIS A 114 7.04 -10.08 5.83
C HIS A 114 5.78 -9.31 5.39
N PRO A 115 5.72 -7.96 5.40
CA PRO A 115 4.49 -7.20 5.13
C PRO A 115 3.73 -7.61 3.86
N VAL A 116 4.41 -7.81 2.73
CA VAL A 116 3.79 -8.28 1.47
C VAL A 116 3.18 -9.67 1.60
N HIS A 117 3.82 -10.55 2.39
CA HIS A 117 3.34 -11.90 2.64
C HIS A 117 2.17 -11.92 3.62
N ASN A 118 2.14 -11.01 4.62
CA ASN A 118 0.97 -10.79 5.46
C ASN A 118 -0.22 -10.33 4.59
N ILE A 119 -0.05 -9.33 3.72
CA ILE A 119 -1.13 -8.86 2.83
C ILE A 119 -1.73 -10.04 2.05
N ILE A 120 -0.91 -10.85 1.36
CA ILE A 120 -1.42 -11.97 0.57
C ILE A 120 -2.08 -13.05 1.44
N ALA A 121 -1.42 -13.50 2.52
CA ALA A 121 -1.94 -14.57 3.38
C ALA A 121 -3.24 -14.15 4.09
N ASN A 122 -3.29 -12.92 4.59
CA ASN A 122 -4.46 -12.35 5.27
C ASN A 122 -5.62 -12.13 4.27
N SER A 123 -5.32 -11.77 3.01
CA SER A 123 -6.33 -11.64 1.94
C SER A 123 -6.99 -12.98 1.60
N VAL A 124 -6.19 -14.03 1.42
CA VAL A 124 -6.68 -15.40 1.13
C VAL A 124 -7.48 -15.93 2.31
N TRP A 125 -6.93 -15.87 3.53
CA TRP A 125 -7.62 -16.29 4.74
C TRP A 125 -8.97 -15.57 4.92
N TYR A 126 -9.02 -14.24 4.77
CA TYR A 126 -10.27 -13.49 4.93
C TYR A 126 -11.30 -13.86 3.85
N ALA A 127 -10.88 -14.00 2.59
CA ALA A 127 -11.78 -14.35 1.49
C ALA A 127 -12.45 -15.73 1.68
N ASP A 128 -11.71 -16.69 2.24
CA ASP A 128 -12.18 -18.06 2.45
C ASP A 128 -12.90 -18.28 3.78
N ALA A 129 -12.49 -17.59 4.86
CA ALA A 129 -13.14 -17.66 6.18
C ALA A 129 -14.43 -16.82 6.24
N PHE A 130 -14.49 -15.73 5.47
CA PHE A 130 -15.63 -14.81 5.43
C PHE A 130 -16.16 -14.59 3.99
N PRO A 131 -16.53 -15.67 3.27
CA PRO A 131 -16.97 -15.57 1.88
C PRO A 131 -18.28 -14.81 1.76
N LEU A 132 -18.47 -14.15 0.62
CA LEU A 132 -19.78 -13.62 0.21
C LEU A 132 -20.70 -14.76 -0.25
N ARG A 133 -21.98 -14.61 0.11
CA ARG A 133 -23.10 -15.41 -0.40
C ARG A 133 -23.10 -15.38 -1.94
N PRO A 134 -23.45 -16.49 -2.65
CA PRO A 134 -23.35 -16.55 -4.11
C PRO A 134 -24.08 -15.43 -4.86
N ALA A 135 -25.22 -14.94 -4.34
CA ALA A 135 -26.00 -13.86 -4.94
C ALA A 135 -25.38 -12.46 -4.78
N ASP A 136 -24.48 -12.27 -3.81
CA ASP A 136 -23.89 -10.96 -3.49
C ASP A 136 -22.50 -10.76 -4.12
N ARG A 137 -21.92 -11.82 -4.70
CA ARG A 137 -20.62 -11.80 -5.39
C ARG A 137 -20.65 -10.86 -6.61
N ILE A 138 -19.57 -10.12 -6.79
CA ILE A 138 -19.28 -9.29 -7.96
C ILE A 138 -17.78 -9.43 -8.26
N GLU A 139 -17.42 -9.38 -9.53
CA GLU A 139 -16.03 -9.16 -9.94
C GLU A 139 -15.60 -7.73 -9.61
N LEU A 140 -14.38 -7.58 -9.09
CA LEU A 140 -13.78 -6.32 -8.65
C LEU A 140 -12.52 -6.03 -9.49
N ASP A 141 -12.75 -5.55 -10.71
CA ASP A 141 -11.67 -5.22 -11.67
C ASP A 141 -10.85 -3.98 -11.25
N VAL A 142 -11.46 -3.10 -10.45
CA VAL A 142 -10.93 -1.81 -10.00
C VAL A 142 -10.74 -1.81 -8.48
N LEU A 143 -9.49 -1.76 -8.03
CA LEU A 143 -9.07 -1.63 -6.63
C LEU A 143 -8.74 -0.16 -6.34
N SER A 144 -9.78 0.67 -6.17
CA SER A 144 -9.64 2.14 -6.19
C SER A 144 -8.51 2.71 -5.32
N SER A 145 -7.93 3.81 -5.78
CA SER A 145 -6.86 4.57 -5.10
C SER A 145 -7.17 4.78 -3.61
N GLN A 146 -8.40 5.21 -3.32
CA GLN A 146 -8.91 5.50 -1.97
C GLN A 146 -9.08 4.24 -1.12
N ALA A 147 -9.53 3.12 -1.70
CA ALA A 147 -9.68 1.86 -0.97
C ALA A 147 -8.31 1.30 -0.58
N THR A 148 -7.32 1.38 -1.49
CA THR A 148 -5.94 0.97 -1.25
C THR A 148 -5.24 1.88 -0.23
N ASP A 149 -5.42 3.20 -0.29
CA ASP A 149 -4.88 4.13 0.72
C ASP A 149 -5.52 3.93 2.11
N ARG A 150 -6.83 3.65 2.15
CA ARG A 150 -7.53 3.27 3.39
C ARG A 150 -6.98 1.98 4.00
N ALA A 151 -6.68 0.97 3.18
CA ALA A 151 -6.04 -0.27 3.63
C ALA A 151 -4.60 -0.03 4.13
N ALA A 152 -3.84 0.88 3.50
CA ALA A 152 -2.51 1.29 3.93
C ALA A 152 -2.51 2.04 5.27
N ARG A 153 -3.46 2.96 5.50
CA ARG A 153 -3.62 3.66 6.78
C ARG A 153 -3.99 2.70 7.92
N ARG A 154 -5.02 1.87 7.71
CA ARG A 154 -5.45 0.84 8.67
C ARG A 154 -4.31 -0.14 9.01
N SER A 155 -3.53 -0.56 8.01
CA SER A 155 -2.32 -1.36 8.21
C SER A 155 -1.29 -0.67 9.10
N LEU A 156 -1.05 0.64 8.92
CA LEU A 156 -0.12 1.39 9.77
C LEU A 156 -0.63 1.54 11.21
N ASP A 157 -1.93 1.80 11.39
CA ASP A 157 -2.52 1.95 12.72
C ASP A 157 -2.49 0.62 13.49
N GLY A 158 -2.75 -0.50 12.82
CA GLY A 158 -2.56 -1.84 13.38
C GLY A 158 -1.09 -2.19 13.67
N LEU A 159 -0.14 -1.79 12.81
CA LEU A 159 1.30 -1.96 13.08
C LEU A 159 1.75 -1.20 14.34
N VAL A 160 1.29 0.04 14.52
CA VAL A 160 1.61 0.87 15.70
C VAL A 160 1.00 0.26 16.96
N ALA A 161 -0.28 -0.12 16.94
CA ALA A 161 -0.95 -0.76 18.08
C ALA A 161 -0.25 -2.07 18.48
N CYS A 162 0.06 -2.95 17.52
CA CYS A 162 0.75 -4.21 17.79
C CYS A 162 2.14 -4.00 18.42
N LEU A 163 2.92 -3.05 17.90
CA LEU A 163 4.26 -2.74 18.40
C LEU A 163 4.22 -2.15 19.81
N LEU A 164 3.31 -1.20 20.09
CA LEU A 164 3.11 -0.65 21.42
C LEU A 164 2.67 -1.73 22.42
N ARG A 165 1.79 -2.65 22.00
CA ARG A 165 1.28 -3.72 22.88
C ARG A 165 2.31 -4.79 23.23
N ILE A 166 3.24 -5.08 22.32
CA ILE A 166 4.37 -6.00 22.54
C ILE A 166 5.53 -5.30 23.28
N CYS A 167 5.68 -3.98 23.10
CA CYS A 167 6.75 -3.18 23.71
C CYS A 167 6.17 -1.93 24.45
N PRO A 168 5.52 -2.09 25.63
CA PRO A 168 4.79 -1.00 26.30
C PRO A 168 5.62 0.18 26.81
N LEU A 169 6.95 0.12 26.70
CA LEU A 169 7.87 1.20 27.07
C LEU A 169 8.15 2.19 25.92
N LEU A 170 7.62 1.95 24.72
CA LEU A 170 7.74 2.86 23.57
C LEU A 170 6.68 3.96 23.64
N SER A 171 7.05 5.19 23.29
CA SER A 171 6.05 6.20 22.94
C SER A 171 5.46 5.92 21.54
N PRO A 172 4.27 6.47 21.20
CA PRO A 172 3.74 6.40 19.84
C PRO A 172 4.67 7.02 18.78
N ALA A 173 5.47 8.02 19.16
CA ALA A 173 6.49 8.59 18.27
C ALA A 173 7.64 7.59 18.03
N ASP A 174 8.15 6.96 19.09
CA ASP A 174 9.18 5.92 18.98
C ASP A 174 8.70 4.71 18.15
N ALA A 175 7.44 4.31 18.30
CA ALA A 175 6.86 3.26 17.47
C ALA A 175 6.94 3.60 15.97
N LEU A 176 6.62 4.85 15.57
CA LEU A 176 6.77 5.32 14.19
C LEU A 176 8.25 5.37 13.76
N CYS A 177 9.17 5.78 14.64
CA CYS A 177 10.61 5.77 14.39
C CYS A 177 11.14 4.35 14.15
N GLN A 178 10.76 3.38 15.00
CA GLN A 178 11.20 1.99 14.88
C GLN A 178 10.57 1.29 13.68
N LEU A 179 9.30 1.56 13.35
CA LEU A 179 8.67 1.06 12.12
C LEU A 179 9.36 1.61 10.87
N ASN A 180 9.77 2.89 10.85
CA ASN A 180 10.56 3.46 9.74
C ASN A 180 11.90 2.74 9.57
N ARG A 181 12.69 2.61 10.64
CA ARG A 181 13.98 1.87 10.65
C ARG A 181 13.81 0.42 10.17
N SER A 182 12.69 -0.21 10.54
CA SER A 182 12.37 -1.61 10.24
C SER A 182 11.64 -1.81 8.91
N ARG A 183 11.47 -0.76 8.10
CA ARG A 183 10.73 -0.78 6.81
C ARG A 183 9.32 -1.38 6.94
N ALA A 184 8.64 -1.05 8.05
CA ALA A 184 7.34 -1.57 8.48
C ALA A 184 7.25 -3.11 8.68
N ASP A 185 8.37 -3.85 8.68
CA ASP A 185 8.37 -5.25 9.11
C ASP A 185 8.31 -5.30 10.65
N LEU A 186 7.12 -5.61 11.17
CA LEU A 186 6.81 -5.68 12.60
C LEU A 186 7.74 -6.63 13.37
N ARG A 187 8.22 -7.69 12.73
CA ARG A 187 9.08 -8.74 13.32
C ARG A 187 10.49 -8.19 13.54
N VAL A 188 10.97 -7.36 12.61
CA VAL A 188 12.23 -6.63 12.72
C VAL A 188 12.10 -5.52 13.77
N ALA A 189 10.97 -4.79 13.80
CA ALA A 189 10.74 -3.70 14.77
C ALA A 189 10.74 -4.20 16.23
N VAL A 190 9.98 -5.26 16.52
CA VAL A 190 9.95 -5.86 17.85
C VAL A 190 11.32 -6.44 18.24
N ALA A 191 11.99 -7.15 17.32
CA ALA A 191 13.31 -7.73 17.60
C ALA A 191 14.39 -6.67 17.82
N SER A 192 14.34 -5.54 17.12
CA SER A 192 15.22 -4.39 17.34
C SER A 192 15.07 -3.83 18.76
N VAL A 193 13.82 -3.59 19.19
CA VAL A 193 13.50 -3.01 20.50
C VAL A 193 13.88 -3.95 21.65
N GLN A 194 13.61 -5.25 21.50
CA GLN A 194 13.92 -6.26 22.51
C GLN A 194 15.35 -6.83 22.44
N ARG A 195 16.17 -6.43 21.45
CA ARG A 195 17.48 -7.02 21.14
C ARG A 195 17.43 -8.55 20.91
N ALA A 196 16.36 -9.02 20.26
CA ALA A 196 16.05 -10.42 20.02
C ALA A 196 16.24 -10.83 18.55
N LYS A 197 15.87 -12.07 18.19
CA LYS A 197 15.81 -12.52 16.78
C LYS A 197 14.43 -12.15 16.16
N PRO A 198 14.34 -11.81 14.86
CA PRO A 198 13.07 -11.46 14.18
C PRO A 198 11.98 -12.55 14.23
N SER A 199 11.17 -12.57 15.29
CA SER A 199 10.06 -13.52 15.49
C SER A 199 9.14 -13.05 16.62
N LEU A 200 7.92 -12.62 16.30
CA LEU A 200 6.95 -12.10 17.29
C LEU A 200 6.59 -13.14 18.36
N LEU A 201 6.53 -14.42 17.95
CA LEU A 201 6.18 -15.57 18.78
C LEU A 201 7.28 -15.95 19.78
N ARG A 202 8.49 -15.40 19.62
CA ARG A 202 9.62 -15.55 20.55
C ARG A 202 9.88 -14.29 21.36
N ALA A 203 9.19 -13.20 21.04
CA ALA A 203 9.33 -11.88 21.64
C ALA A 203 8.39 -11.65 22.84
N ALA A 204 7.26 -12.36 22.88
CA ALA A 204 6.32 -12.31 23.99
C ALA A 204 5.60 -13.65 24.18
N GLY A 205 4.95 -13.83 25.34
CA GLY A 205 4.12 -15.03 25.59
C GLY A 205 2.92 -15.10 24.64
N PRO A 206 2.39 -16.31 24.32
CA PRO A 206 1.37 -16.50 23.29
C PRO A 206 0.12 -15.61 23.45
N GLU A 207 -0.40 -15.47 24.68
CA GLU A 207 -1.56 -14.62 24.95
C GLU A 207 -1.27 -13.11 24.75
N VAL A 208 -0.03 -12.66 24.99
CA VAL A 208 0.37 -11.27 24.72
C VAL A 208 0.42 -11.01 23.22
N VAL A 209 0.95 -11.95 22.42
CA VAL A 209 0.98 -11.87 20.95
C VAL A 209 -0.45 -11.89 20.38
N LYS A 210 -1.33 -12.73 20.94
CA LYS A 210 -2.74 -12.81 20.58
C LYS A 210 -3.50 -11.51 20.90
N SER A 211 -3.34 -10.94 22.11
CA SER A 211 -3.89 -9.60 22.43
C SER A 211 -3.34 -8.53 21.49
N ALA A 212 -2.03 -8.53 21.20
CA ALA A 212 -1.42 -7.56 20.30
C ALA A 212 -1.98 -7.64 18.87
N PHE A 213 -2.26 -8.85 18.35
CA PHE A 213 -2.95 -8.99 17.06
C PHE A 213 -4.44 -8.61 17.11
N GLN A 214 -5.12 -8.78 18.26
CA GLN A 214 -6.50 -8.30 18.42
C GLN A 214 -6.56 -6.77 18.43
N GLU A 215 -5.75 -6.12 19.27
CA GLU A 215 -5.65 -4.66 19.36
C GLU A 215 -5.19 -4.04 18.03
N ALA A 216 -4.31 -4.71 17.29
CA ALA A 216 -3.93 -4.33 15.92
C ALA A 216 -5.11 -4.40 14.93
N ALA A 217 -5.90 -5.47 14.99
CA ALA A 217 -7.07 -5.66 14.14
C ALA A 217 -8.21 -4.68 14.50
N GLU A 218 -8.39 -4.36 15.78
CA GLU A 218 -9.32 -3.32 16.26
C GLU A 218 -8.90 -1.93 15.78
N ALA A 219 -7.62 -1.55 15.94
CA ALA A 219 -7.08 -0.29 15.43
C ALA A 219 -7.20 -0.17 13.90
N ALA A 220 -6.95 -1.26 13.17
CA ALA A 220 -7.15 -1.35 11.73
C ALA A 220 -8.63 -1.40 11.28
N ARG A 221 -9.59 -1.45 12.23
CA ARG A 221 -11.03 -1.62 11.96
C ARG A 221 -11.32 -2.85 11.09
N HIS A 222 -10.64 -3.96 11.37
CA HIS A 222 -10.89 -5.28 10.79
C HIS A 222 -12.33 -5.75 11.13
N PRO A 223 -13.09 -6.35 10.21
CA PRO A 223 -14.47 -6.75 10.48
C PRO A 223 -14.63 -7.77 11.62
N THR A 224 -13.66 -8.67 11.78
CA THR A 224 -13.69 -9.79 12.77
C THR A 224 -12.37 -9.88 13.57
N PRO A 225 -12.07 -8.94 14.50
CA PRO A 225 -10.74 -8.82 15.11
C PRO A 225 -10.30 -10.04 15.92
N ALA A 226 -11.23 -10.68 16.64
CA ALA A 226 -10.94 -11.87 17.44
C ALA A 226 -10.58 -13.08 16.56
N ALA A 227 -11.27 -13.26 15.44
CA ALA A 227 -10.95 -14.31 14.47
C ALA A 227 -9.57 -14.09 13.83
N PHE A 228 -9.21 -12.84 13.48
CA PHE A 228 -7.87 -12.50 12.99
C PHE A 228 -6.80 -12.80 14.03
N ALA A 229 -7.01 -12.40 15.29
CA ALA A 229 -6.07 -12.63 16.37
C ALA A 229 -5.78 -14.12 16.57
N LEU A 230 -6.80 -14.97 16.54
CA LEU A 230 -6.66 -16.44 16.63
C LEU A 230 -5.90 -17.01 15.42
N PHE A 231 -6.24 -16.59 14.19
CA PHE A 231 -5.55 -17.00 12.97
C PHE A 231 -4.05 -16.66 13.00
N ALA A 232 -3.71 -15.39 13.30
CA ALA A 232 -2.35 -14.88 13.26
C ALA A 232 -1.47 -15.39 14.43
N SER A 233 -2.05 -15.65 15.61
CA SER A 233 -1.31 -16.16 16.78
C SER A 233 -1.22 -17.68 16.88
N SER A 234 -2.22 -18.43 16.39
CA SER A 234 -2.31 -19.88 16.59
C SER A 234 -2.05 -20.69 15.33
N LEU A 235 -2.69 -20.35 14.19
CA LEU A 235 -2.60 -21.16 12.97
C LEU A 235 -1.38 -20.80 12.11
N LEU A 236 -1.28 -19.52 11.73
CA LEU A 236 -0.28 -19.03 10.80
C LEU A 236 1.18 -19.39 11.21
N PRO A 237 1.54 -19.44 12.51
CA PRO A 237 2.84 -19.95 12.97
C PRO A 237 3.14 -21.41 12.59
N GLY A 238 2.16 -22.32 12.74
CA GLY A 238 2.33 -23.73 12.43
C GLY A 238 2.56 -23.99 10.94
N VAL A 239 2.05 -23.08 10.09
CA VAL A 239 2.14 -23.17 8.63
C VAL A 239 3.10 -22.16 7.99
N GLU A 240 3.75 -21.27 8.76
CA GLU A 240 4.64 -20.18 8.31
C GLU A 240 5.61 -20.65 7.22
N ARG A 241 6.26 -21.80 7.45
CA ARG A 241 7.28 -22.36 6.57
C ARG A 241 6.70 -22.92 5.26
N HIS A 242 5.42 -23.27 5.22
CA HIS A 242 4.73 -23.71 4.00
C HIS A 242 4.21 -22.50 3.23
N VAL A 243 3.50 -21.60 3.91
CA VAL A 243 3.01 -20.33 3.36
C VAL A 243 4.15 -19.52 2.74
N SER A 244 5.25 -19.32 3.47
CA SER A 244 6.42 -18.58 2.96
C SER A 244 7.09 -19.25 1.75
N ARG A 245 7.04 -20.59 1.62
CA ARG A 245 7.57 -21.29 0.44
C ARG A 245 6.65 -21.17 -0.78
N LEU A 246 5.33 -21.04 -0.58
CA LEU A 246 4.37 -20.77 -1.66
C LEU A 246 4.44 -19.30 -2.12
N LEU A 247 4.71 -18.36 -1.22
CA LEU A 247 4.74 -16.91 -1.52
C LEU A 247 6.05 -16.41 -2.17
N VAL A 248 7.09 -17.25 -2.23
CA VAL A 248 8.32 -16.96 -3.01
C VAL A 248 8.03 -17.19 -4.50
N SER A 249 7.49 -16.16 -5.14
CA SER A 249 7.26 -16.12 -6.58
C SER A 249 8.57 -16.16 -7.36
N LYS A 250 8.60 -16.96 -8.44
CA LYS A 250 9.71 -17.01 -9.40
C LYS A 250 9.50 -16.01 -10.56
N GLY A 251 9.24 -14.75 -10.23
CA GLY A 251 9.14 -13.63 -11.17
C GLY A 251 7.81 -13.47 -11.92
N GLY A 252 6.99 -14.53 -12.03
CA GLY A 252 5.71 -14.53 -12.75
C GLY A 252 4.45 -14.34 -11.89
N GLY A 253 4.57 -13.97 -10.61
CA GLY A 253 3.45 -13.93 -9.66
C GLY A 253 3.12 -15.30 -9.04
N LEU A 254 1.86 -15.50 -8.66
CA LEU A 254 1.29 -16.72 -8.10
C LEU A 254 0.19 -17.24 -9.04
N SER A 255 0.06 -18.57 -9.19
CA SER A 255 -1.03 -19.16 -9.95
C SER A 255 -2.27 -19.38 -9.08
N SER A 256 -3.45 -19.54 -9.70
CA SER A 256 -4.68 -19.95 -8.98
C SER A 256 -4.53 -21.31 -8.28
N LEU A 257 -3.60 -22.17 -8.72
CA LEU A 257 -3.25 -23.39 -8.00
C LEU A 257 -2.51 -23.09 -6.69
N ASP A 258 -1.66 -22.07 -6.66
CA ASP A 258 -0.94 -21.64 -5.46
C ASP A 258 -1.87 -20.90 -4.49
N ILE A 259 -2.86 -20.15 -5.00
CA ILE A 259 -3.97 -19.63 -4.17
C ILE A 259 -4.75 -20.78 -3.53
N ARG A 260 -5.16 -21.82 -4.28
CA ARG A 260 -5.83 -23.00 -3.70
C ARG A 260 -4.96 -23.74 -2.68
N ARG A 261 -3.64 -23.80 -2.88
CA ARG A 261 -2.69 -24.36 -1.90
C ARG A 261 -2.63 -23.51 -0.63
N LEU A 262 -2.53 -22.18 -0.75
CA LEU A 262 -2.57 -21.26 0.38
C LEU A 262 -3.89 -21.39 1.16
N SER A 263 -5.03 -21.37 0.47
CA SER A 263 -6.37 -21.62 1.03
C SER A 263 -6.41 -22.90 1.89
N SER A 264 -5.98 -24.04 1.33
CA SER A 264 -5.93 -25.33 2.03
C SER A 264 -5.00 -25.41 3.25
N VAL A 265 -4.15 -24.41 3.45
CA VAL A 265 -3.14 -24.33 4.51
C VAL A 265 -3.45 -23.22 5.52
N LEU A 266 -4.22 -22.21 5.12
CA LEU A 266 -4.59 -21.03 5.93
C LEU A 266 -5.95 -21.18 6.64
N LEU A 267 -6.70 -22.26 6.40
CA LEU A 267 -8.00 -22.53 7.02
C LEU A 267 -7.92 -23.69 8.03
N PRO A 268 -8.36 -23.48 9.29
CA PRO A 268 -8.65 -24.55 10.22
C PRO A 268 -10.14 -24.93 10.17
N TYR A 269 -10.45 -26.22 10.30
CA TYR A 269 -11.79 -26.66 10.68
C TYR A 269 -11.96 -26.52 12.21
N PRO A 270 -12.96 -25.80 12.74
CA PRO A 270 -13.84 -24.81 12.10
C PRO A 270 -13.34 -23.36 12.29
N VAL A 271 -13.92 -22.42 11.53
CA VAL A 271 -13.84 -20.98 11.83
C VAL A 271 -14.51 -20.72 13.19
N PRO A 272 -13.97 -19.82 14.06
CA PRO A 272 -14.66 -19.41 15.27
C PRO A 272 -16.05 -18.82 14.94
N ASN A 273 -17.10 -19.43 15.49
CA ASN A 273 -18.45 -18.85 15.44
C ASN A 273 -18.48 -17.61 16.34
N GLU A 274 -18.17 -16.43 15.77
CA GLU A 274 -18.55 -15.17 16.41
C GLU A 274 -20.09 -15.17 16.58
N PRO A 275 -20.61 -14.89 17.79
CA PRO A 275 -22.04 -14.91 18.03
C PRO A 275 -22.70 -13.86 17.13
N CYS A 276 -23.59 -14.30 16.25
CA CYS A 276 -24.19 -13.45 15.23
C CYS A 276 -24.85 -12.22 15.88
N ARG A 277 -24.20 -11.06 15.74
CA ARG A 277 -24.68 -9.80 16.30
C ARG A 277 -26.02 -9.52 15.65
N SER A 278 -27.05 -9.22 16.46
CA SER A 278 -28.46 -9.13 16.02
C SER A 278 -28.58 -8.49 14.65
N VAL A 279 -28.92 -9.29 13.63
CA VAL A 279 -28.78 -8.88 12.22
C VAL A 279 -29.63 -7.64 11.97
N LEU A 280 -28.97 -6.52 11.68
CA LEU A 280 -29.63 -5.27 11.32
C LEU A 280 -30.24 -5.44 9.92
N VAL A 281 -31.47 -5.92 9.86
CA VAL A 281 -32.20 -6.09 8.60
C VAL A 281 -32.34 -4.72 7.94
N PRO A 282 -31.73 -4.47 6.76
CA PRO A 282 -31.75 -3.16 6.12
C PRO A 282 -33.18 -2.77 5.76
N SER A 283 -33.60 -1.58 6.18
CA SER A 283 -34.92 -1.05 5.79
C SER A 283 -35.04 -0.91 4.26
N PRO A 284 -36.26 -0.81 3.70
CA PRO A 284 -36.43 -0.61 2.27
C PRO A 284 -35.66 0.61 1.72
N LYS A 285 -35.62 1.73 2.46
CA LYS A 285 -34.81 2.92 2.14
C LYS A 285 -33.31 2.59 2.04
N VAL A 286 -32.78 1.84 3.01
CA VAL A 286 -31.36 1.45 3.08
C VAL A 286 -31.02 0.46 1.96
N SER A 287 -31.85 -0.57 1.75
CA SER A 287 -31.70 -1.56 0.67
C SER A 287 -31.72 -0.91 -0.72
N GLN A 288 -32.62 0.07 -0.94
CA GLN A 288 -32.68 0.85 -2.18
C GLN A 288 -31.44 1.74 -2.34
N CYS A 289 -30.95 2.36 -1.26
CA CYS A 289 -29.74 3.18 -1.27
C CYS A 289 -28.50 2.37 -1.65
N ILE A 290 -28.28 1.21 -1.02
CA ILE A 290 -27.18 0.29 -1.32
C ILE A 290 -27.27 -0.18 -2.77
N SER A 291 -28.44 -0.62 -3.22
CA SER A 291 -28.68 -1.05 -4.61
C SER A 291 -28.43 0.06 -5.63
N GLY A 292 -28.80 1.30 -5.31
CA GLY A 292 -28.54 2.48 -6.13
C GLY A 292 -27.04 2.81 -6.21
N ARG A 293 -26.35 2.85 -5.07
CA ARG A 293 -24.89 3.08 -5.00
C ARG A 293 -24.12 1.99 -5.74
N LYS A 294 -24.41 0.71 -5.49
CA LYS A 294 -23.88 -0.47 -6.20
C LYS A 294 -24.00 -0.28 -7.72
N ARG A 295 -25.20 0.06 -8.22
CA ARG A 295 -25.43 0.36 -9.65
C ARG A 295 -24.60 1.53 -10.20
N CYS A 296 -24.46 2.62 -9.45
CA CYS A 296 -23.65 3.77 -9.88
C CYS A 296 -22.16 3.44 -9.94
N VAL A 297 -21.62 2.72 -8.95
CA VAL A 297 -20.20 2.30 -8.94
C VAL A 297 -19.93 1.30 -10.06
N THR A 298 -20.83 0.34 -10.33
CA THR A 298 -20.71 -0.56 -11.49
C THR A 298 -20.69 0.19 -12.83
N LYS A 299 -21.42 1.31 -12.97
CA LYS A 299 -21.31 2.17 -14.16
C LYS A 299 -19.96 2.88 -14.23
N TRP A 300 -19.53 3.48 -13.12
CA TRP A 300 -18.25 4.18 -13.03
C TRP A 300 -17.07 3.29 -13.39
N TYR A 301 -17.02 2.06 -12.86
CA TYR A 301 -15.97 1.10 -13.18
C TYR A 301 -15.98 0.67 -14.65
N LYS A 302 -17.14 0.61 -15.33
CA LYS A 302 -17.17 0.35 -16.78
C LYS A 302 -16.52 1.46 -17.59
N CYS A 303 -16.79 2.73 -17.28
CA CYS A 303 -16.09 3.86 -17.91
C CYS A 303 -14.56 3.77 -17.69
N LEU A 304 -14.11 3.44 -16.47
CA LEU A 304 -12.68 3.28 -16.19
C LEU A 304 -12.04 2.11 -16.97
N LEU A 305 -12.74 1.00 -17.11
CA LEU A 305 -12.29 -0.17 -17.90
C LEU A 305 -12.24 0.15 -19.40
N GLU A 306 -13.22 0.87 -19.95
CA GLU A 306 -13.22 1.33 -21.34
C GLU A 306 -11.96 2.18 -21.65
N ILE A 307 -11.54 3.05 -20.71
CA ILE A 307 -10.28 3.81 -20.83
C ILE A 307 -9.07 2.87 -20.78
N ALA A 308 -9.01 1.93 -19.82
CA ALA A 308 -7.88 1.04 -19.64
C ALA A 308 -7.67 0.09 -20.84
N ASP A 309 -8.76 -0.44 -21.41
CA ASP A 309 -8.74 -1.30 -22.59
C ASP A 309 -8.34 -0.52 -23.85
N ALA A 310 -8.85 0.70 -24.05
CA ALA A 310 -8.42 1.56 -25.16
C ALA A 310 -6.94 1.99 -25.04
N ALA A 311 -6.47 2.28 -23.82
CA ALA A 311 -5.07 2.58 -23.55
C ALA A 311 -4.15 1.37 -23.83
N LEU A 312 -4.56 0.16 -23.45
CA LEU A 312 -3.83 -1.07 -23.76
C LEU A 312 -3.85 -1.40 -25.26
N CYS A 313 -4.97 -1.22 -25.96
CA CYS A 313 -5.01 -1.36 -27.42
C CYS A 313 -4.04 -0.40 -28.11
N LYS A 314 -3.99 0.88 -27.69
CA LYS A 314 -3.02 1.87 -28.18
C LYS A 314 -1.57 1.42 -27.94
N PHE A 315 -1.24 1.02 -26.71
CA PHE A 315 0.10 0.55 -26.36
C PHE A 315 0.52 -0.71 -27.13
N ASN A 316 -0.37 -1.70 -27.23
CA ASN A 316 -0.13 -2.94 -27.98
C ASN A 316 0.06 -2.66 -29.48
N ARG A 317 -0.76 -1.78 -30.08
CA ARG A 317 -0.64 -1.32 -31.47
C ARG A 317 0.68 -0.58 -31.74
N GLN A 318 1.16 0.22 -30.79
CA GLN A 318 2.40 1.00 -30.94
C GLN A 318 3.67 0.18 -30.72
N THR A 319 3.65 -0.79 -29.81
CA THR A 319 4.85 -1.57 -29.42
C THR A 319 4.96 -2.93 -30.10
N GLY A 320 3.86 -3.47 -30.64
CA GLY A 320 3.78 -4.86 -31.09
C GLY A 320 3.72 -5.89 -29.95
N LEU A 321 3.65 -5.44 -28.69
CA LEU A 321 3.46 -6.31 -27.53
C LEU A 321 1.98 -6.65 -27.35
N HIS A 322 1.70 -7.70 -26.56
CA HIS A 322 0.35 -8.14 -26.26
C HIS A 322 0.16 -8.21 -24.74
N TYR A 323 -0.31 -7.10 -24.16
CA TYR A 323 -0.69 -6.99 -22.76
C TYR A 323 -2.21 -6.91 -22.60
N GLU A 324 -2.72 -7.54 -21.55
CA GLU A 324 -4.11 -7.49 -21.10
C GLU A 324 -4.20 -6.91 -19.68
N LEU A 325 -5.35 -6.31 -19.35
CA LEU A 325 -5.56 -5.70 -18.03
C LEU A 325 -5.48 -6.75 -16.92
N HIS A 326 -4.62 -6.52 -15.92
CA HIS A 326 -4.63 -7.30 -14.68
C HIS A 326 -5.67 -6.70 -13.71
N THR A 327 -5.49 -5.44 -13.32
CA THR A 327 -6.45 -4.68 -12.48
C THR A 327 -6.14 -3.18 -12.54
N MET A 328 -7.12 -2.33 -12.29
CA MET A 328 -6.90 -0.90 -12.03
C MET A 328 -6.63 -0.65 -10.55
N TYR A 329 -5.71 0.26 -10.21
CA TYR A 329 -5.34 0.56 -8.82
C TYR A 329 -5.37 2.06 -8.44
N GLY A 330 -5.78 2.92 -9.36
CA GLY A 330 -6.03 4.31 -9.06
C GLY A 330 -6.78 5.05 -10.16
N GLU A 331 -7.65 5.96 -9.74
CA GLU A 331 -8.45 6.81 -10.60
C GLU A 331 -8.53 8.24 -10.06
N SER A 332 -8.51 9.22 -10.97
CA SER A 332 -8.88 10.61 -10.69
C SER A 332 -9.57 11.19 -11.91
N LEU A 333 -10.82 11.65 -11.74
CA LEU A 333 -11.41 12.63 -12.65
C LEU A 333 -10.88 14.01 -12.25
N LEU A 334 -10.53 14.81 -13.23
CA LEU A 334 -9.92 16.14 -13.12
C LEU A 334 -10.60 17.07 -14.12
N ASP A 335 -10.57 18.37 -13.83
CA ASP A 335 -11.03 19.43 -14.72
C ASP A 335 -9.84 20.34 -15.05
N ASP A 336 -9.82 20.96 -16.24
CA ASP A 336 -8.83 22.00 -16.60
C ASP A 336 -9.41 23.42 -16.41
N GLU A 337 -8.62 24.46 -16.72
CA GLU A 337 -9.04 25.87 -16.59
C GLU A 337 -10.17 26.26 -17.56
N ASP A 338 -10.38 25.47 -18.63
CA ASP A 338 -11.45 25.62 -19.62
C ASP A 338 -12.68 24.73 -19.30
N TYR A 339 -12.70 24.05 -18.13
CA TYR A 339 -13.73 23.11 -17.68
C TYR A 339 -13.87 21.84 -18.54
N ASN A 340 -12.80 21.39 -19.20
CA ASN A 340 -12.77 20.07 -19.83
C ASN A 340 -12.46 19.00 -18.77
N GLU A 341 -13.37 18.04 -18.63
CA GLU A 341 -13.16 16.82 -17.86
C GLU A 341 -12.06 15.94 -18.50
N TYR A 342 -11.15 15.39 -17.71
CA TYR A 342 -10.19 14.34 -18.11
C TYR A 342 -9.87 13.37 -16.97
N PHE A 343 -9.53 12.13 -17.33
CA PHE A 343 -9.19 11.06 -16.40
C PHE A 343 -7.68 10.86 -16.33
N HIS A 344 -7.14 10.79 -15.12
CA HIS A 344 -5.84 10.19 -14.80
C HIS A 344 -6.08 8.83 -14.16
N ILE A 345 -5.59 7.75 -14.78
CA ILE A 345 -5.75 6.38 -14.27
C ILE A 345 -4.42 5.65 -14.12
N ASN A 346 -4.39 4.71 -13.17
CA ASN A 346 -3.36 3.69 -13.08
C ASN A 346 -3.94 2.28 -13.15
N PHE A 347 -3.23 1.43 -13.88
CA PHE A 347 -3.53 0.00 -13.96
C PHE A 347 -2.25 -0.83 -14.03
N ILE A 348 -2.37 -2.10 -13.64
CA ILE A 348 -1.39 -3.14 -13.91
C ILE A 348 -1.89 -3.92 -15.11
N ALA A 349 -1.00 -4.25 -16.04
CA ALA A 349 -1.25 -5.18 -17.12
C ALA A 349 -0.29 -6.38 -17.06
N GLN A 350 -0.72 -7.51 -17.61
CA GLN A 350 0.07 -8.72 -17.73
C GLN A 350 0.21 -9.13 -19.21
N PRO A 351 1.27 -9.85 -19.60
CA PRO A 351 1.33 -10.42 -20.94
C PRO A 351 0.15 -11.35 -21.16
N LYS A 352 -0.40 -11.32 -22.37
CA LYS A 352 -1.44 -12.25 -22.80
C LYS A 352 -0.82 -13.64 -23.03
N GLU A 353 -1.42 -14.68 -22.47
CA GLU A 353 -0.94 -16.05 -22.68
C GLU A 353 -1.36 -16.58 -24.05
N ASP A 354 -0.40 -16.74 -24.97
CA ASP A 354 -0.64 -17.35 -26.28
C ASP A 354 -0.93 -18.86 -26.14
N HIS A 355 -2.22 -19.22 -26.08
CA HIS A 355 -2.71 -20.61 -25.96
C HIS A 355 -2.28 -21.56 -27.11
N HIS A 356 -1.57 -21.07 -28.14
CA HIS A 356 -1.20 -21.85 -29.32
C HIS A 356 0.08 -22.68 -29.21
N HIS A 357 0.92 -22.48 -28.17
CA HIS A 357 2.15 -23.26 -27.99
C HIS A 357 2.20 -24.01 -26.66
N SER A 358 1.38 -25.06 -26.57
CA SER A 358 1.59 -26.18 -25.63
C SER A 358 2.87 -26.95 -26.00
N SER A 359 4.03 -26.40 -25.66
CA SER A 359 5.34 -27.02 -25.89
C SER A 359 6.34 -26.61 -24.80
N SER A 360 7.21 -27.53 -24.41
CA SER A 360 7.98 -27.44 -23.17
C SER A 360 9.22 -26.55 -23.28
N SER A 361 9.02 -25.24 -23.18
CA SER A 361 10.09 -24.26 -22.94
C SER A 361 9.62 -23.18 -21.97
N GLY A 362 10.04 -23.28 -20.70
CA GLY A 362 9.92 -22.16 -19.76
C GLY A 362 10.80 -20.98 -20.21
N VAL A 363 10.56 -19.80 -19.62
CA VAL A 363 11.06 -18.48 -20.09
C VAL A 363 10.24 -17.91 -21.26
N GLY A 364 8.91 -17.80 -21.03
CA GLY A 364 8.02 -16.83 -21.67
C GLY A 364 7.44 -15.80 -20.67
N SER A 365 8.06 -15.68 -19.49
CA SER A 365 7.52 -14.92 -18.35
C SER A 365 7.80 -13.42 -18.48
N GLY A 366 7.05 -12.73 -19.34
CA GLY A 366 6.99 -11.26 -19.29
C GLY A 366 6.49 -10.80 -17.92
N HIS A 367 7.18 -9.84 -17.30
CA HIS A 367 6.74 -9.29 -16.02
C HIS A 367 5.50 -8.41 -16.19
N ARG A 368 4.67 -8.36 -15.15
CA ARG A 368 3.55 -7.41 -15.12
C ARG A 368 4.06 -5.98 -15.06
N LEU A 369 3.48 -5.13 -15.88
CA LEU A 369 3.85 -3.72 -16.01
C LEU A 369 2.79 -2.84 -15.35
N PHE A 370 3.23 -1.77 -14.70
CA PHE A 370 2.39 -0.72 -14.17
C PHE A 370 2.28 0.38 -15.22
N PHE A 371 1.10 0.98 -15.37
CA PHE A 371 0.82 2.00 -16.38
C PHE A 371 0.23 3.26 -15.76
N PHE A 372 0.55 4.39 -16.39
CA PHE A 372 -0.24 5.62 -16.32
C PHE A 372 -0.96 5.81 -17.66
N ALA A 373 -2.22 6.26 -17.60
CA ALA A 373 -2.90 6.79 -18.77
C ALA A 373 -3.71 8.05 -18.45
N GLU A 374 -3.79 8.93 -19.45
CA GLU A 374 -4.60 10.13 -19.49
C GLU A 374 -5.57 10.05 -20.68
N ALA A 375 -6.84 10.35 -20.46
CA ALA A 375 -7.88 10.28 -21.49
C ALA A 375 -9.06 11.22 -21.20
N SER A 376 -9.80 11.60 -22.25
CA SER A 376 -11.11 12.23 -22.08
C SER A 376 -12.17 11.23 -21.56
N PRO A 377 -13.28 11.67 -20.94
CA PRO A 377 -14.37 10.79 -20.52
C PRO A 377 -14.98 9.98 -21.67
N PRO A 378 -15.23 8.67 -21.48
CA PRO A 378 -15.86 7.83 -22.49
C PRO A 378 -17.21 8.35 -22.98
N ARG A 379 -17.30 8.53 -24.30
CA ARG A 379 -18.51 8.88 -25.06
C ARG A 379 -18.87 7.73 -26.01
N LYS A 380 -19.96 7.85 -26.77
CA LYS A 380 -20.50 6.75 -27.61
C LYS A 380 -19.55 6.26 -28.72
N ASP A 381 -18.55 7.06 -29.02
CA ASP A 381 -17.58 6.97 -30.09
C ASP A 381 -16.13 6.85 -29.60
N PHE A 382 -15.94 6.65 -28.28
CA PHE A 382 -14.65 6.58 -27.60
C PHE A 382 -13.72 5.48 -28.13
N ARG A 383 -12.44 5.82 -28.32
CA ARG A 383 -11.42 5.05 -29.05
C ARG A 383 -10.02 5.22 -28.47
N GLU A 384 -9.07 4.47 -29.03
CA GLU A 384 -7.63 4.64 -28.79
C GLU A 384 -7.13 6.07 -29.09
N GLU A 385 -7.83 6.81 -29.94
CA GLU A 385 -7.53 8.19 -30.30
C GLU A 385 -7.84 9.19 -29.17
N ASP A 386 -8.79 8.88 -28.26
CA ASP A 386 -9.18 9.73 -27.11
C ASP A 386 -8.29 9.53 -25.86
N ILE A 387 -7.34 8.60 -25.94
CA ILE A 387 -6.28 8.41 -24.96
C ILE A 387 -5.16 9.40 -25.28
N SER A 388 -5.01 10.47 -24.51
CA SER A 388 -3.88 11.41 -24.65
C SER A 388 -2.55 10.69 -24.43
N ILE A 389 -2.38 10.10 -23.25
CA ILE A 389 -1.13 9.49 -22.78
C ILE A 389 -1.41 8.04 -22.39
N CYS A 390 -0.52 7.12 -22.75
CA CYS A 390 -0.44 5.80 -22.16
C CYS A 390 1.03 5.38 -22.13
N CYS A 391 1.58 5.09 -20.95
CA CYS A 391 2.98 4.72 -20.78
C CYS A 391 3.19 3.76 -19.61
N PRO A 392 4.16 2.84 -19.69
CA PRO A 392 4.61 2.07 -18.54
C PRO A 392 5.34 3.00 -17.55
N ILE A 393 5.17 2.73 -16.26
CA ILE A 393 5.74 3.50 -15.15
C ILE A 393 6.38 2.56 -14.12
N GLU A 394 7.27 3.08 -13.29
CA GLU A 394 7.74 2.34 -12.13
C GLU A 394 6.69 2.30 -11.01
N SER A 395 6.57 1.15 -10.35
CA SER A 395 5.83 1.00 -9.08
C SER A 395 6.54 1.64 -7.88
N SER A 396 7.66 2.34 -8.13
CA SER A 396 8.76 2.56 -7.19
C SER A 396 9.16 4.04 -7.01
N ALA A 397 8.62 4.98 -7.80
CA ALA A 397 8.86 6.41 -7.65
C ALA A 397 8.70 6.86 -6.18
N GLY A 398 9.77 7.43 -5.61
CA GLY A 398 9.92 7.58 -4.16
C GLY A 398 9.53 8.96 -3.65
N ASP A 399 8.42 9.05 -2.90
CA ASP A 399 7.91 10.27 -2.23
C ASP A 399 7.65 11.50 -3.15
N ILE A 400 7.81 11.38 -4.47
CA ILE A 400 7.81 12.48 -5.46
C ILE A 400 6.60 12.40 -6.41
N ASP A 401 5.93 13.54 -6.56
CA ASP A 401 5.01 13.96 -7.62
C ASP A 401 3.84 13.03 -8.04
N ASN A 402 2.75 13.14 -7.28
CA ASN A 402 1.43 13.18 -7.91
C ASN A 402 1.29 14.58 -8.58
N CYS A 403 0.58 14.72 -9.70
CA CYS A 403 0.25 16.06 -10.20
C CYS A 403 -0.56 16.89 -9.18
N HIS A 404 -0.43 18.22 -9.23
CA HIS A 404 -1.17 19.14 -8.36
C HIS A 404 -2.69 18.89 -8.39
N ALA A 405 -3.26 18.62 -9.56
CA ALA A 405 -4.69 18.35 -9.72
C ALA A 405 -5.12 17.06 -8.98
N CYS A 406 -4.34 15.98 -9.06
CA CYS A 406 -4.58 14.76 -8.27
C CYS A 406 -4.41 15.00 -6.76
N LEU A 407 -3.43 15.82 -6.34
CA LEU A 407 -3.27 16.19 -4.92
C LEU A 407 -4.48 16.97 -4.39
N MET A 408 -5.02 17.90 -5.17
CA MET A 408 -6.21 18.69 -4.81
C MET A 408 -7.47 17.83 -4.76
N ASN A 409 -7.65 16.92 -5.72
CA ASN A 409 -8.72 15.91 -5.68
C ASN A 409 -8.39 14.74 -4.71
N ARG A 410 -7.27 14.85 -3.97
CA ARG A 410 -6.82 13.96 -2.89
C ARG A 410 -6.62 12.50 -3.33
N GLN A 411 -6.34 12.30 -4.61
CA GLN A 411 -6.05 11.00 -5.21
C GLN A 411 -4.55 10.75 -5.25
N LYS A 412 -4.16 9.52 -4.89
CA LYS A 412 -2.77 9.05 -5.07
C LYS A 412 -2.66 8.28 -6.39
N ILE A 413 -2.09 8.94 -7.39
CA ILE A 413 -1.86 8.46 -8.75
C ILE A 413 -0.34 8.44 -8.98
N ASN A 414 0.18 7.31 -9.48
CA ASN A 414 1.56 7.21 -9.89
C ASN A 414 1.69 7.81 -11.30
N HIS A 415 2.41 8.90 -11.45
CA HIS A 415 2.67 9.55 -12.73
C HIS A 415 4.02 9.13 -13.34
N PRO A 416 4.24 9.28 -14.66
CA PRO A 416 5.56 9.05 -15.27
C PRO A 416 6.57 10.09 -14.80
N ALA A 417 7.85 9.72 -14.76
CA ALA A 417 8.94 10.67 -14.52
C ALA A 417 9.05 11.66 -15.70
N VAL A 418 9.22 12.94 -15.40
CA VAL A 418 9.32 13.98 -16.43
C VAL A 418 10.71 14.03 -17.04
N GLU A 419 10.81 13.71 -18.33
CA GLU A 419 11.74 14.42 -19.20
C GLU A 419 11.05 15.68 -19.74
N PRO A 420 11.68 16.87 -19.68
CA PRO A 420 11.06 18.13 -20.09
C PRO A 420 11.02 18.26 -21.62
N VAL A 421 10.08 17.56 -22.27
CA VAL A 421 9.81 17.73 -23.69
C VAL A 421 9.09 19.07 -23.91
N TYR A 422 9.81 20.03 -24.49
CA TYR A 422 9.23 21.31 -24.88
C TYR A 422 8.14 21.12 -25.96
N HIS A 423 7.03 21.85 -25.80
CA HIS A 423 5.93 22.01 -26.77
C HIS A 423 4.85 20.90 -26.88
N THR A 424 4.10 20.63 -25.80
CA THR A 424 2.61 20.83 -25.74
C THR A 424 2.08 20.45 -24.35
N HIS A 425 1.20 21.29 -23.78
CA HIS A 425 0.65 21.22 -22.41
C HIS A 425 1.72 21.16 -21.30
N VAL A 426 1.70 22.13 -20.39
CA VAL A 426 2.73 22.26 -19.34
C VAL A 426 2.44 21.28 -18.20
N LEU A 427 2.86 20.03 -18.38
CA LEU A 427 2.90 18.98 -17.36
C LEU A 427 3.97 19.29 -16.29
N ARG A 428 3.74 20.35 -15.50
CA ARG A 428 4.50 20.71 -14.30
C ARG A 428 4.24 19.70 -13.17
N PHE A 429 4.89 18.55 -13.26
CA PHE A 429 5.27 17.79 -12.07
C PHE A 429 6.52 18.46 -11.45
N GLY A 430 6.63 18.50 -10.12
CA GLY A 430 7.87 18.84 -9.41
C GLY A 430 8.13 20.31 -9.03
N GLU A 431 7.39 21.30 -9.54
CA GLU A 431 7.65 22.73 -9.23
C GLU A 431 6.61 23.41 -8.32
N GLN A 432 6.12 22.72 -7.27
CA GLN A 432 5.91 23.30 -5.94
C GLN A 432 5.39 22.26 -4.93
N CYS A 433 6.20 21.95 -3.93
CA CYS A 433 5.75 21.25 -2.73
C CYS A 433 4.95 22.22 -1.84
N CYS A 434 3.64 22.37 -2.11
CA CYS A 434 2.71 22.91 -1.13
C CYS A 434 2.83 22.14 0.20
N GLU A 435 2.55 22.79 1.33
CA GLU A 435 2.73 22.17 2.66
C GLU A 435 1.66 21.10 2.96
N ILE A 436 1.89 19.89 2.42
CA ILE A 436 1.06 18.67 2.56
C ILE A 436 0.84 18.26 4.04
N GLY A 437 1.54 18.89 4.99
CA GLY A 437 1.39 18.69 6.44
C GLY A 437 0.02 19.09 7.02
N ALA A 438 -0.84 19.79 6.27
CA ALA A 438 -2.24 20.00 6.66
C ALA A 438 -3.17 18.89 6.13
N VAL A 439 -3.03 18.52 4.86
CA VAL A 439 -4.04 17.71 4.15
C VAL A 439 -4.06 16.24 4.58
N ASP A 440 -2.92 15.63 4.91
CA ASP A 440 -2.83 14.16 5.06
C ASP A 440 -3.26 13.59 6.43
N HIS A 441 -3.64 14.44 7.40
CA HIS A 441 -3.84 14.03 8.80
C HIS A 441 -5.29 13.96 9.28
N GLU A 442 -6.21 14.78 8.77
CA GLU A 442 -7.64 14.73 9.19
C GLU A 442 -8.45 13.61 8.53
N TRP A 443 -7.79 12.64 7.88
CA TRP A 443 -8.41 11.47 7.27
C TRP A 443 -8.71 10.38 8.29
N ASP A 444 -9.57 10.68 9.25
CA ASP A 444 -10.38 9.64 9.88
C ASP A 444 -11.33 9.09 8.81
N PHE A 445 -10.89 8.03 8.11
CA PHE A 445 -11.45 7.50 6.86
C PHE A 445 -12.80 6.76 7.10
N ARG A 446 -13.78 7.52 7.61
CA ARG A 446 -15.17 7.11 7.87
C ARG A 446 -16.13 7.14 6.66
N PRO A 447 -15.94 7.87 5.55
CA PRO A 447 -16.94 7.85 4.48
C PRO A 447 -16.97 6.47 3.81
N ALA A 448 -18.17 5.98 3.56
CA ALA A 448 -18.40 4.75 2.81
C ALA A 448 -17.93 4.93 1.36
N LEU A 449 -17.00 4.09 0.93
CA LEU A 449 -16.43 4.10 -0.42
C LEU A 449 -17.28 3.27 -1.38
N GLY A 450 -17.11 3.48 -2.69
CA GLY A 450 -17.85 2.74 -3.70
C GLY A 450 -17.75 1.21 -3.55
N VAL A 451 -16.58 0.71 -3.16
CA VAL A 451 -16.33 -0.71 -2.89
C VAL A 451 -17.13 -1.25 -1.70
N ASP A 452 -17.47 -0.43 -0.70
CA ASP A 452 -18.25 -0.86 0.47
C ASP A 452 -19.72 -1.15 0.07
N PHE A 453 -20.22 -0.52 -0.99
CA PHE A 453 -21.54 -0.80 -1.56
C PHE A 453 -21.51 -1.95 -2.59
N LEU A 454 -20.36 -2.21 -3.22
CA LEU A 454 -20.17 -3.38 -4.10
C LEU A 454 -20.08 -4.67 -3.28
N CYS A 455 -19.10 -4.72 -2.37
CA CYS A 455 -18.74 -5.89 -1.57
C CYS A 455 -19.59 -6.09 -0.30
N PHE A 456 -20.73 -5.39 -0.22
CA PHE A 456 -21.61 -5.32 0.95
C PHE A 456 -22.08 -6.70 1.41
N ASP A 457 -21.96 -6.94 2.71
CA ASP A 457 -22.28 -8.18 3.40
C ASP A 457 -23.21 -7.88 4.58
N SER A 458 -24.50 -8.28 4.46
CA SER A 458 -25.52 -7.99 5.48
C SER A 458 -25.20 -8.52 6.88
N ASP A 459 -24.31 -9.51 6.94
CA ASP A 459 -24.01 -10.27 8.16
C ASP A 459 -22.73 -9.75 8.84
N ARG A 460 -22.06 -8.74 8.24
CA ARG A 460 -20.73 -8.25 8.67
C ARG A 460 -20.59 -6.73 8.59
N ASP A 461 -21.18 -6.06 7.61
CA ASP A 461 -21.04 -4.62 7.38
C ASP A 461 -22.01 -3.76 8.21
N TYR A 462 -22.19 -4.14 9.49
CA TYR A 462 -23.06 -3.47 10.46
C TYR A 462 -22.80 -1.96 10.57
N GLY A 463 -21.53 -1.53 10.46
CA GLY A 463 -21.17 -0.11 10.52
C GLY A 463 -21.67 0.72 9.33
N LEU A 464 -21.78 0.11 8.13
CA LEU A 464 -22.40 0.77 6.98
C LEU A 464 -23.92 0.85 7.14
N LEU A 465 -24.54 -0.22 7.63
CA LEU A 465 -25.96 -0.25 7.96
C LEU A 465 -26.30 0.84 9.00
N GLU A 466 -25.63 0.86 10.14
CA GLU A 466 -25.81 1.85 11.20
C GLU A 466 -25.62 3.29 10.67
N TYR A 467 -24.58 3.55 9.88
CA TYR A 467 -24.37 4.84 9.23
C TYR A 467 -25.55 5.25 8.34
N LEU A 468 -26.06 4.34 7.49
CA LEU A 468 -27.18 4.61 6.58
C LEU A 468 -28.51 4.77 7.32
N HIS A 469 -28.78 3.97 8.34
CA HIS A 469 -29.96 4.12 9.19
C HIS A 469 -29.93 5.48 9.92
N ASN A 470 -28.80 5.85 10.52
CA ASN A 470 -28.61 7.14 11.18
C ASN A 470 -28.61 8.33 10.19
N PHE A 471 -28.26 8.12 8.92
CA PHE A 471 -28.39 9.11 7.85
C PHE A 471 -29.85 9.36 7.48
N PHE A 472 -30.63 8.30 7.20
CA PHE A 472 -32.05 8.44 6.88
C PHE A 472 -32.89 8.97 8.05
N ALA A 473 -32.60 8.57 9.28
CA ALA A 473 -33.29 9.12 10.46
C ALA A 473 -33.11 10.64 10.61
N ARG A 474 -31.93 11.17 10.26
CA ARG A 474 -31.67 12.63 10.25
C ARG A 474 -32.39 13.36 9.13
N ILE A 475 -32.52 12.74 7.94
CA ILE A 475 -33.31 13.30 6.84
C ILE A 475 -34.79 13.33 7.21
N ASP A 476 -35.33 12.21 7.70
CA ASP A 476 -36.75 12.09 8.04
C ASP A 476 -37.14 13.12 9.13
N ALA A 477 -36.30 13.29 10.16
CA ALA A 477 -36.48 14.32 11.19
C ALA A 477 -36.38 15.76 10.64
N TYR A 478 -35.43 16.04 9.73
CA TYR A 478 -35.31 17.36 9.11
C TYR A 478 -36.54 17.71 8.26
N CYS A 479 -37.06 16.75 7.49
CA CYS A 479 -38.31 16.92 6.75
C CYS A 479 -39.50 17.15 7.67
N SER A 480 -39.64 16.39 8.77
CA SER A 480 -40.71 16.61 9.76
C SER A 480 -40.67 18.01 10.38
N ASN A 481 -39.50 18.56 10.66
CA ASN A 481 -39.37 19.93 11.17
C ASN A 481 -39.78 20.97 10.10
N LEU A 482 -39.33 20.79 8.85
CA LEU A 482 -39.73 21.67 7.74
C LEU A 482 -41.22 21.65 7.43
N ASP A 483 -41.95 20.60 7.81
CA ASP A 483 -43.41 20.54 7.67
C ASP A 483 -44.15 21.00 8.95
N ALA A 484 -43.47 21.04 10.10
CA ALA A 484 -43.95 21.70 11.31
C ALA A 484 -43.88 23.23 11.19
N ASP A 485 -42.78 23.79 10.66
CA ASP A 485 -42.58 25.24 10.44
C ASP A 485 -43.51 25.86 9.36
N LYS A 486 -44.47 25.10 8.82
CA LYS A 486 -45.45 25.52 7.80
C LYS A 486 -46.90 25.53 8.30
N ASN A 487 -47.15 25.17 9.55
CA ASN A 487 -48.48 25.11 10.19
C ASN A 487 -48.59 26.07 11.38
#